data_AF-A0A6P1W5A2-F1
#
_entry.id   AF-A0A6P1W5A2-F1
#
_cell.length_a   1.000
_cell.length_b   1.000
_cell.length_c   1.000
_cell.angle_alpha   90.00
_cell.angle_beta   90.00
_cell.angle_gamma   90.00
#
_symmetry.space_group_name_H-M   'P 1'
#
loop_
_entity.id
_entity.type
_entity.pdbx_description
1 polymer ?
#
loop_
_entity_poly.entity_id
_entity_poly.type
_entity_poly.pdbx_seq_one_letter_code
_entity_poly.pdbx_strand_id
1 'polypeptide(L)'
;MSHTTDPTDPRLGRGVDQEPTAQHDVYLVLSEEERAQGFVRPVRRTYVHSKCGVATTMSQAIAETYARNPKFYGATYCCGCIKHLPVGEFVWDGTDQLVGS
;
A
#
# COMPACT_ATOMS: atom_id res chain seq x y z
N MET A 1 8.85 -5.11 7.83
CA MET A 1 7.68 -4.22 7.83
C MET A 1 6.63 -4.79 8.77
N SER A 2 6.27 -4.03 9.80
CA SER A 2 5.26 -4.42 10.78
C SER A 2 3.89 -3.87 10.39
N HIS A 3 2.82 -4.49 10.88
CA HIS A 3 1.46 -4.01 10.66
C HIS A 3 0.64 -4.10 11.94
N THR A 4 -0.44 -3.32 12.01
CA THR A 4 -1.39 -3.28 13.13
C THR A 4 -2.81 -3.27 12.57
N THR A 5 -3.78 -3.70 13.37
CA THR A 5 -5.21 -3.54 13.09
C THR A 5 -5.83 -2.43 13.94
N ASP A 6 -5.06 -1.81 14.85
CA ASP A 6 -5.50 -0.68 15.66
C ASP A 6 -5.34 0.63 14.88
N PRO A 7 -6.42 1.31 14.47
CA PRO A 7 -6.35 2.55 13.71
C PRO A 7 -5.78 3.74 14.52
N THR A 8 -5.66 3.59 15.83
CA THR A 8 -5.16 4.59 16.78
C THR A 8 -3.72 4.33 17.25
N ASP A 9 -3.05 3.30 16.72
CA ASP A 9 -1.65 2.99 17.06
C ASP A 9 -0.75 4.24 16.80
N PRO A 10 -0.05 4.75 17.82
CA PRO A 10 0.70 6.00 17.72
C PRO A 10 1.91 5.92 16.76
N ARG A 11 2.29 4.72 16.30
CA ARG A 11 3.38 4.52 15.33
C ARG A 11 2.93 4.65 13.88
N LEU A 12 1.62 4.84 13.63
CA LEU A 12 1.09 5.00 12.27
C LEU A 12 1.45 6.36 11.68
N GLY A 13 2.12 6.33 10.53
CA GLY A 13 2.23 7.50 9.67
C GLY A 13 1.04 7.64 8.71
N ARG A 14 0.77 8.86 8.23
CA ARG A 14 -0.37 9.19 7.36
C ARG A 14 0.06 10.19 6.29
N GLY A 15 -0.53 10.08 5.10
CA GLY A 15 -0.41 11.08 4.04
C GLY A 15 0.68 10.76 3.01
N VAL A 16 1.11 11.82 2.32
CA VAL A 16 2.14 11.79 1.27
C VAL A 16 3.36 12.58 1.74
N ASP A 17 4.54 12.14 1.31
CA ASP A 17 5.81 12.77 1.66
C ASP A 17 6.22 13.82 0.63
N GLN A 18 6.63 15.00 1.10
CA GLN A 18 7.22 16.03 0.23
C GLN A 18 8.71 15.77 -0.01
N GLU A 19 9.41 15.27 1.00
CA GLU A 19 10.86 14.98 0.98
C GLU A 19 11.14 13.50 1.23
N PRO A 20 12.31 12.97 0.80
CA PRO A 20 12.65 11.57 1.00
C PRO A 20 12.56 11.19 2.49
N THR A 21 11.71 10.23 2.80
CA THR A 21 11.37 9.80 4.16
C THR A 21 11.33 8.29 4.20
N ALA A 22 11.86 7.68 5.25
CA ALA A 22 11.84 6.22 5.40
C ALA A 22 10.39 5.70 5.49
N GLN A 23 10.23 4.40 5.24
CA GLN A 23 8.95 3.71 5.44
C GLN A 23 8.46 3.89 6.88
N HIS A 24 7.13 3.93 7.07
CA HIS A 24 6.56 3.93 8.42
C HIS A 24 6.93 2.64 9.18
N ASP A 25 7.09 2.76 10.49
CA ASP A 25 7.39 1.63 11.38
C ASP A 25 6.29 0.56 11.32
N VAL A 26 5.03 1.02 11.22
CA VAL A 26 3.83 0.18 11.22
C VAL A 26 2.84 0.69 10.17
N TYR A 27 2.18 -0.24 9.49
CA TYR A 27 1.06 0.05 8.59
C TYR A 27 -0.25 -0.54 9.12
N LEU A 28 -1.33 0.23 9.02
CA LEU A 28 -2.66 -0.22 9.39
C LEU A 28 -3.16 -1.20 8.32
N VAL A 29 -3.60 -2.40 8.70
CA VAL A 29 -4.25 -3.37 7.81
C VAL A 29 -5.64 -3.72 8.34
N LEU A 30 -6.50 -4.26 7.48
CA LEU A 30 -7.77 -4.87 7.92
C LEU A 30 -7.50 -6.06 8.85
N SER A 31 -8.45 -6.43 9.69
CA SER A 31 -8.30 -7.63 10.52
C SER A 31 -8.19 -8.90 9.67
N GLU A 32 -7.64 -9.98 10.25
CA GLU A 32 -7.59 -11.27 9.54
C GLU A 32 -9.00 -11.76 9.18
N GLU A 33 -9.96 -11.59 10.09
CA GLU A 33 -11.38 -11.91 9.88
C GLU A 33 -11.95 -11.14 8.68
N GLU A 34 -11.66 -9.85 8.56
CA GLU A 34 -12.11 -9.04 7.41
C GLU A 34 -11.47 -9.49 6.09
N ARG A 35 -10.18 -9.85 6.11
CA ARG A 35 -9.47 -10.36 4.91
C ARG A 35 -9.95 -11.76 4.51
N ALA A 36 -10.44 -12.56 5.46
CA ALA A 36 -10.99 -13.89 5.22
C ALA A 36 -12.39 -13.88 4.55
N GLN A 37 -13.09 -12.73 4.53
CA GLN A 37 -14.40 -12.58 3.86
C GLN A 37 -14.33 -12.59 2.31
N GLY A 38 -13.15 -12.87 1.75
CA GLY A 38 -12.89 -12.93 0.30
C GLY A 38 -12.39 -11.60 -0.29
N PHE A 39 -11.82 -11.64 -1.49
CA PHE A 39 -11.21 -10.47 -2.13
C PHE A 39 -12.04 -9.99 -3.34
N VAL A 40 -12.19 -8.68 -3.49
CA VAL A 40 -12.88 -8.05 -4.64
C VAL A 40 -11.95 -7.81 -5.83
N ARG A 41 -10.63 -7.90 -5.61
CA ARG A 41 -9.58 -7.86 -6.63
C ARG A 41 -8.58 -9.02 -6.38
N PRO A 42 -7.81 -9.44 -7.40
CA PRO A 42 -6.68 -10.34 -7.18
C PRO A 42 -5.67 -9.76 -6.20
N VAL A 43 -5.10 -10.59 -5.32
CA VAL A 43 -4.00 -10.17 -4.44
C VAL A 43 -2.76 -9.93 -5.29
N ARG A 44 -2.28 -8.69 -5.28
CA ARG A 44 -1.06 -8.28 -5.97
C ARG A 44 -0.12 -7.61 -4.97
N ARG A 45 1.15 -8.00 -5.03
CA ARG A 45 2.16 -7.56 -4.05
C ARG A 45 3.13 -6.55 -4.62
N THR A 46 3.27 -6.48 -5.94
CA THR A 46 4.22 -5.59 -6.60
C THR A 46 3.46 -4.56 -7.40
N TYR A 47 3.88 -3.30 -7.27
CA TYR A 47 3.39 -2.18 -8.05
C TYR A 47 4.58 -1.35 -8.54
N VAL A 48 4.38 -0.63 -9.63
CA VAL A 48 5.39 0.19 -10.28
C VAL A 48 4.97 1.65 -10.18
N HIS A 49 5.88 2.51 -9.77
CA HIS A 49 5.65 3.96 -9.82
C HIS A 49 5.77 4.44 -11.25
N SER A 50 4.70 4.98 -11.81
CA SER A 50 4.69 5.37 -13.22
C SER A 50 5.67 6.50 -13.55
N LYS A 51 6.09 7.31 -12.57
CA LYS A 51 7.04 8.42 -12.81
C LYS A 51 8.50 7.99 -12.77
N CYS A 52 8.93 7.17 -11.80
CA CYS A 52 10.33 6.74 -11.69
C CYS A 52 10.61 5.33 -12.25
N GLY A 53 9.57 4.55 -12.57
CA GLY A 53 9.69 3.21 -13.13
C GLY A 53 10.12 2.11 -12.13
N VAL A 54 10.33 2.45 -10.86
CA VAL A 54 10.77 1.49 -9.85
C VAL A 54 9.61 0.65 -9.33
N ALA A 55 9.81 -0.66 -9.29
CA ALA A 55 8.89 -1.62 -8.70
C ALA A 55 9.10 -1.72 -7.17
N THR A 56 8.01 -1.69 -6.41
CA THR A 56 8.01 -1.89 -4.96
C THR A 56 7.13 -3.09 -4.61
N THR A 57 7.66 -4.02 -3.80
CA THR A 57 6.92 -5.19 -3.32
C THR A 57 6.54 -5.04 -1.86
N MET A 58 5.22 -5.08 -1.57
CA MET A 58 4.68 -4.97 -0.21
C MET A 58 4.50 -6.35 0.48
N SER A 59 4.18 -6.30 1.78
CA SER A 59 3.84 -7.50 2.55
C SER A 59 2.47 -8.07 2.15
N GLN A 60 2.27 -9.36 2.45
CA GLN A 60 1.02 -10.08 2.16
C GLN A 60 -0.20 -9.37 2.78
N ALA A 61 -0.14 -8.99 4.06
CA ALA A 61 -1.27 -8.39 4.76
C ALA A 61 -1.72 -7.04 4.15
N ILE A 62 -0.79 -6.22 3.67
CA ILE A 62 -1.12 -4.96 2.98
C ILE A 62 -1.74 -5.26 1.61
N ALA A 63 -1.17 -6.22 0.86
CA ALA A 63 -1.69 -6.62 -0.44
C ALA A 63 -3.13 -7.16 -0.35
N GLU A 64 -3.40 -8.01 0.65
CA GLU A 64 -4.74 -8.53 0.94
C GLU A 64 -5.70 -7.42 1.38
N THR A 65 -5.21 -6.42 2.12
CA THR A 65 -6.00 -5.25 2.49
C THR A 65 -6.47 -4.48 1.26
N TYR A 66 -5.59 -4.23 0.28
CA TYR A 66 -5.99 -3.65 -1.01
C TYR A 66 -6.95 -4.55 -1.79
N ALA A 67 -6.69 -5.86 -1.80
CA ALA A 67 -7.51 -6.82 -2.51
C ALA A 67 -8.95 -6.91 -1.94
N ARG A 68 -9.11 -6.73 -0.62
CA ARG A 68 -10.40 -6.65 0.06
C ARG A 68 -11.06 -5.27 -0.07
N ASN A 69 -10.30 -4.20 0.10
CA ASN A 69 -10.76 -2.83 0.03
C ASN A 69 -9.75 -1.94 -0.75
N PRO A 70 -9.93 -1.78 -2.07
CA PRO A 70 -8.99 -1.04 -2.92
C PRO A 70 -8.81 0.44 -2.54
N LYS A 71 -9.76 1.02 -1.78
CA LYS A 71 -9.73 2.42 -1.34
C LYS A 71 -9.20 2.60 0.08
N PHE A 72 -8.72 1.54 0.72
CA PHE A 72 -8.27 1.58 2.13
C PHE A 72 -7.12 2.55 2.37
N TYR A 73 -6.21 2.68 1.40
CA TYR A 73 -5.07 3.58 1.46
C TYR A 73 -5.17 4.69 0.41
N GLY A 74 -4.78 5.91 0.80
CA GLY A 74 -4.63 7.04 -0.13
C GLY A 74 -3.22 7.21 -0.69
N ALA A 75 -2.21 6.60 -0.05
CA ALA A 75 -0.81 6.69 -0.46
C ALA A 75 -0.09 5.35 -0.26
N THR A 76 0.98 5.13 -1.03
CA THR A 76 1.87 3.96 -0.90
C THR A 76 3.32 4.35 -1.14
N TYR A 77 4.25 3.49 -0.72
CA TYR A 77 5.67 3.81 -0.67
C TYR A 77 6.39 3.47 -1.97
N CYS A 78 7.16 4.39 -2.53
CA CYS A 78 8.08 4.10 -3.63
C CYS A 78 9.49 3.87 -3.07
N CYS A 79 10.06 2.67 -3.25
CA CYS A 79 11.44 2.40 -2.82
C CYS A 79 12.51 3.12 -3.67
N GLY A 80 12.16 3.58 -4.87
CA GLY A 80 13.04 4.39 -5.73
C GLY A 80 13.09 5.86 -5.29
N CYS A 81 11.92 6.47 -5.07
CA CYS A 81 11.83 7.86 -4.61
C CYS A 81 12.07 8.02 -3.10
N ILE A 82 11.96 6.94 -2.32
CA ILE A 82 12.03 6.92 -0.86
C ILE A 82 10.94 7.84 -0.27
N LYS A 83 9.70 7.69 -0.73
CA LYS A 83 8.55 8.55 -0.37
C LYS A 83 7.23 7.78 -0.42
N HIS A 84 6.28 8.14 0.44
CA HIS A 84 4.87 7.84 0.26
C HIS A 84 4.25 8.82 -0.74
N LEU A 85 3.64 8.28 -1.80
CA LEU A 85 3.04 9.05 -2.88
C LEU A 85 1.59 8.59 -3.12
N PRO A 86 0.74 9.40 -3.77
CA PRO A 86 -0.65 9.03 -4.03
C PRO A 86 -0.75 7.69 -4.78
N VAL A 87 -1.67 6.81 -4.36
CA VAL A 87 -1.86 5.49 -4.99
C VAL A 87 -2.22 5.55 -6.48
N GLY A 88 -2.79 6.68 -6.93
CA GLY A 88 -3.08 6.94 -8.34
C GLY A 88 -1.84 7.16 -9.21
N GLU A 89 -0.64 7.27 -8.63
CA GLU A 89 0.62 7.35 -9.38
C GLU A 89 1.24 5.97 -9.69
N PHE A 90 0.61 4.90 -9.23
CA PHE A 90 1.16 3.55 -9.30
C PHE A 90 0.23 2.61 -10.04
N VAL A 91 0.82 1.71 -10.83
CA VAL A 91 0.13 0.60 -11.48
C VAL A 91 0.56 -0.71 -10.86
N TRP A 92 -0.34 -1.69 -10.81
CA TRP A 92 0.03 -3.05 -10.43
C TRP A 92 0.96 -3.65 -11.48
N ASP A 93 2.01 -4.33 -11.02
CA ASP A 93 3.03 -4.91 -11.90
C ASP A 93 2.41 -5.86 -12.95
N GLY A 94 2.89 -5.72 -14.19
CA GLY A 94 2.35 -6.45 -15.35
C GLY A 94 0.95 -6.02 -15.80
N THR A 95 0.43 -4.88 -15.35
CA THR A 95 -0.89 -4.36 -15.74
C THR A 95 -0.90 -2.83 -15.87
N ASP A 96 -1.95 -2.28 -16.48
CA ASP A 96 -2.24 -0.83 -16.46
C ASP A 96 -3.25 -0.43 -15.35
N GLN A 97 -3.56 -1.34 -14.41
CA GLN A 97 -4.53 -1.07 -13.34
C GLN A 97 -3.89 -0.26 -12.23
N LEU A 98 -4.52 0.86 -11.83
CA LEU A 98 -4.05 1.67 -10.71
C LEU A 98 -4.19 0.93 -9.38
N VAL A 99 -3.27 1.18 -8.45
CA VAL A 99 -3.25 0.52 -7.12
C VAL A 99 -4.52 0.82 -6.30
N GLY A 100 -5.03 2.05 -6.36
CA GLY A 100 -6.18 2.53 -5.57
C GLY A 100 -7.52 2.63 -6.30
N SER A 101 -7.72 1.95 -7.44
CA SER A 101 -8.92 2.08 -8.30
C SER A 101 -9.96 0.96 -8.20
#